data_AF-M0L2H3-F1
#
_entry.id   AF-M0L2H3-F1
#
_cell.length_a   1.000
_cell.length_b   1.000
_cell.length_c   1.000
_cell.angle_alpha   90.00
_cell.angle_beta   90.00
_cell.angle_gamma   90.00
#
_symmetry.space_group_name_H-M   'P 1'
#
loop_
_entity.id
_entity.type
_entity.pdbx_description
1 polymer ?
#
loop_
_entity_poly.entity_id
_entity_poly.type
_entity_poly.pdbx_seq_one_letter_code
_entity_poly.pdbx_strand_id
1 'polypeptide(L)'
;MTAGSGVLSRRKLIALVGGIVAAVLGVLYGWLPGVDTGGGDPPNGTTDSTEVSVRPTPTPTEPTEESNVPRDAESISDYGAEPNPDDPSLAAARQNLDAILAAADAAGKGGAIHVPEGEYYFGSEDSGFSPYVEFGKTGPPGVSIIGAGADKSTLAITRHASADTRPNQSAFIWYDGYEHGSVEIKDIKLDGNYESVTGLAENGGGSWGLQMSMAGDFHLERAWIRGWHLAGVRGRAVLRSVRNCTFQDNGIGRHNETDGRSNSHHISVRPQAGDELIIENSCFLDCAGNAVNIRFGDGVTRMHNCFVRGTGSGLCKMSAGKVVELKNIYHRANTPSLERKVDKRDIGPDFHGRFFINNLGNRGTTNTTVIMENVLSRDMADYAFQAQSEIGNGPMNVIWTGDMIEIYNTNRARDDAVIRDHGEGRFSNIDISRLSVHSSNAKVFMLDDSQGDIETFSYSDTDGLGDAGDVSINVSDRSQELFRPTVPTIGEVGVGPLDPREG
;
A
#
# COMPACT_ATOMS: atom_id res chain seq x y z
N MET A 1 62.43 22.61 11.18
CA MET A 1 62.80 22.51 12.61
C MET A 1 61.52 22.34 13.41
N THR A 2 61.59 21.38 14.35
CA THR A 2 60.66 21.05 15.44
C THR A 2 59.24 20.55 15.13
N ALA A 3 58.87 19.53 15.91
CA ALA A 3 57.78 18.59 15.78
C ALA A 3 56.84 18.64 17.01
N GLY A 4 55.76 17.85 16.94
CA GLY A 4 54.85 17.48 18.05
C GLY A 4 53.47 18.13 17.90
N SER A 5 52.32 17.48 18.09
CA SER A 5 51.87 16.14 18.48
C SER A 5 50.37 16.10 18.05
N GLY A 6 49.70 15.02 17.64
CA GLY A 6 49.68 13.67 18.20
C GLY A 6 48.37 13.40 18.95
N VAL A 7 47.19 13.49 18.31
CA VAL A 7 45.94 12.85 18.79
C VAL A 7 45.12 12.35 17.59
N LEU A 8 45.33 11.09 17.22
CA LEU A 8 44.44 10.34 16.33
C LEU A 8 43.22 9.88 17.14
N SER A 9 42.02 10.22 16.66
CA SER A 9 40.77 9.90 17.37
C SER A 9 40.41 8.41 17.27
N ARG A 10 39.84 7.89 18.36
CA ARG A 10 39.39 6.52 18.64
C ARG A 10 38.50 5.82 17.59
N ARG A 11 38.17 6.44 16.46
CA ARG A 11 37.22 5.90 15.47
C ARG A 11 37.82 4.97 14.41
N LYS A 12 39.14 4.77 14.36
CA LYS A 12 39.78 3.85 13.40
C LYS A 12 40.40 2.58 14.02
N LEU A 13 40.28 2.35 15.33
CA LEU A 13 40.83 1.16 15.99
C LEU A 13 39.80 0.02 16.20
N ILE A 14 38.49 0.29 16.02
CA ILE A 14 37.44 -0.74 16.16
C ILE A 14 37.29 -1.60 14.89
N ALA A 15 37.79 -1.12 13.75
CA ALA A 15 37.74 -1.84 12.47
C ALA A 15 38.80 -2.95 12.31
N LEU A 16 39.71 -3.15 13.29
CA LEU A 16 40.81 -4.12 13.17
C LEU A 16 40.73 -5.31 14.14
N VAL A 17 39.78 -5.31 15.09
CA VAL A 17 39.64 -6.39 16.10
C VAL A 17 38.43 -7.30 15.86
N GLY A 18 37.50 -6.91 14.97
CA GLY A 18 36.37 -7.77 14.57
C GLY A 18 36.69 -8.84 13.51
N GLY A 19 37.96 -8.97 13.09
CA GLY A 19 38.37 -9.80 11.95
C GLY A 19 38.77 -11.25 12.25
N ILE A 20 38.70 -11.72 13.51
CA ILE A 20 39.19 -13.06 13.88
C ILE A 20 38.23 -13.77 14.86
N VAL A 21 36.94 -13.89 14.53
CA VAL A 21 36.02 -14.89 15.11
C VAL A 21 35.00 -15.40 14.06
N ALA A 22 35.35 -15.42 12.77
CA ALA A 22 34.50 -15.94 11.69
C ALA A 22 34.96 -17.32 11.15
N ALA A 23 35.80 -18.02 11.89
CA ALA A 23 36.22 -19.38 11.58
C ALA A 23 35.92 -20.26 12.79
N VAL A 24 35.25 -21.40 12.54
CA VAL A 24 34.73 -22.37 13.52
C VAL A 24 33.33 -22.05 14.06
N LEU A 25 32.33 -22.27 13.20
CA LEU A 25 31.22 -23.22 13.46
C LEU A 25 30.31 -23.27 12.21
N GLY A 26 30.84 -23.91 11.17
CA GLY A 26 30.01 -24.47 10.11
C GLY A 26 29.63 -25.90 10.49
N VAL A 27 28.37 -26.12 10.85
CA VAL A 27 27.72 -27.44 10.78
C VAL A 27 26.27 -27.23 10.33
N LEU A 28 26.04 -27.53 9.05
CA LEU A 28 24.79 -27.98 8.42
C LEU A 28 23.46 -27.32 8.81
N TYR A 29 22.96 -26.43 7.94
CA TYR A 29 21.59 -26.52 7.44
C TYR A 29 21.64 -26.35 5.92
N GLY A 30 21.71 -27.48 5.21
CA GLY A 30 21.48 -27.53 3.78
C GLY A 30 19.98 -27.63 3.54
N TRP A 31 19.37 -26.55 3.07
CA TRP A 31 18.11 -26.57 2.35
C TRP A 31 18.34 -25.80 1.06
N LEU A 32 18.49 -26.55 -0.04
CA LEU A 32 18.36 -26.00 -1.38
C LEU A 32 16.89 -25.59 -1.59
N PRO A 33 16.62 -24.58 -2.43
CA PRO A 33 15.29 -24.04 -2.63
C PRO A 33 14.40 -25.09 -3.28
N GLY A 34 13.24 -25.35 -2.66
CA GLY A 34 12.13 -25.98 -3.36
C GLY A 34 11.78 -25.13 -4.57
N VAL A 35 11.91 -25.72 -5.75
CA VAL A 35 11.37 -25.19 -7.00
C VAL A 35 9.87 -25.00 -6.79
N ASP A 36 9.45 -23.73 -6.81
CA ASP A 36 8.06 -23.31 -6.79
C ASP A 36 7.41 -23.72 -8.13
N THR A 37 6.80 -24.90 -8.17
CA THR A 37 5.83 -25.22 -9.22
C THR A 37 4.56 -24.50 -8.85
N GLY A 38 4.41 -23.28 -9.35
CA GLY A 38 3.29 -22.38 -9.06
C GLY A 38 1.98 -23.14 -8.88
N GLY A 39 1.51 -23.19 -7.64
CA GLY A 39 0.13 -23.55 -7.33
C GLY A 39 -0.73 -22.44 -7.90
N GLY A 40 -1.33 -22.71 -9.05
CA GLY A 40 -2.25 -21.79 -9.72
C GLY A 40 -3.39 -21.38 -8.80
N ASP A 41 -4.01 -20.26 -9.16
CA ASP A 41 -5.24 -19.77 -8.55
C ASP A 41 -6.22 -20.90 -8.22
N PRO A 42 -6.93 -20.83 -7.08
CA PRO A 42 -7.82 -21.90 -6.67
C PRO A 42 -8.84 -22.18 -7.78
N PRO A 43 -9.04 -23.46 -8.17
CA PRO A 43 -9.99 -23.81 -9.20
C PRO A 43 -11.41 -23.52 -8.69
N ASN A 44 -12.16 -22.77 -9.49
CA ASN A 44 -13.61 -22.65 -9.37
C ASN A 44 -14.24 -24.03 -9.56
N GLY A 45 -14.99 -24.51 -8.56
CA GLY A 45 -15.62 -25.82 -8.59
C GLY A 45 -16.84 -25.88 -7.68
N THR A 46 -17.97 -25.43 -8.21
CA THR A 46 -19.30 -25.80 -7.73
C THR A 46 -19.54 -27.29 -7.99
N THR A 47 -19.69 -28.08 -6.93
CA THR A 47 -20.37 -29.37 -6.99
C THR A 47 -21.24 -29.59 -5.75
N ASP A 48 -22.55 -29.54 -5.99
CA ASP A 48 -23.69 -30.09 -5.25
C ASP A 48 -23.54 -30.42 -3.76
N SER A 49 -24.11 -29.56 -2.90
CA SER A 49 -24.92 -30.01 -1.75
C SER A 49 -25.83 -28.92 -1.20
N THR A 50 -27.15 -29.19 -1.25
CA THR A 50 -28.27 -28.64 -0.46
C THR A 50 -28.45 -27.12 -0.37
N GLU A 51 -29.50 -26.64 -1.03
CA GLU A 51 -30.03 -25.28 -1.04
C GLU A 51 -30.20 -24.67 0.38
N VAL A 52 -29.30 -23.75 0.73
CA VAL A 52 -29.66 -22.60 1.56
C VAL A 52 -29.78 -21.42 0.61
N SER A 53 -30.99 -20.88 0.49
CA SER A 53 -31.32 -19.75 -0.39
C SER A 53 -30.57 -18.49 0.07
N VAL A 54 -29.35 -18.29 -0.43
CA VAL A 54 -28.61 -17.04 -0.31
C VAL A 54 -29.10 -16.09 -1.40
N ARG A 55 -29.51 -14.88 -0.98
CA ARG A 55 -29.90 -13.79 -1.89
C ARG A 55 -28.70 -13.48 -2.82
N PRO A 56 -28.89 -13.42 -4.15
CA PRO A 56 -27.82 -13.01 -5.04
C PRO A 56 -27.37 -11.58 -4.69
N THR A 57 -26.07 -11.41 -4.42
CA THR A 57 -25.43 -10.09 -4.43
C THR A 57 -25.57 -9.54 -5.86
N PRO A 58 -26.01 -8.29 -6.06
CA PRO A 58 -26.15 -7.74 -7.39
C PRO A 58 -24.78 -7.73 -8.09
N THR A 59 -24.73 -8.39 -9.26
CA THR A 59 -23.63 -8.27 -10.21
C THR A 59 -23.37 -6.79 -10.46
N PRO A 60 -22.12 -6.30 -10.36
CA PRO A 60 -21.80 -4.93 -10.75
C PRO A 60 -22.24 -4.73 -12.19
N THR A 61 -23.12 -3.75 -12.41
CA THR A 61 -23.42 -3.26 -13.75
C THR A 61 -22.09 -2.91 -14.41
N GLU A 62 -21.86 -3.39 -15.64
CA GLU A 62 -20.72 -2.96 -16.46
C GLU A 62 -20.58 -1.43 -16.37
N PRO A 63 -19.35 -0.88 -16.24
CA PRO A 63 -19.18 0.56 -16.20
C PRO A 63 -19.75 1.12 -17.51
N THR A 64 -20.80 1.92 -17.42
CA THR A 64 -21.27 2.71 -18.57
C THR A 64 -20.12 3.61 -19.01
N GLU A 65 -19.58 3.35 -20.20
CA GLU A 65 -18.39 3.98 -20.83
C GLU A 65 -18.47 5.50 -21.07
N GLU A 66 -19.45 6.21 -20.53
CA GLU A 66 -19.53 7.66 -20.75
C GLU A 66 -18.72 8.41 -19.68
N SER A 67 -17.50 8.81 -20.06
CA SER A 67 -16.77 9.90 -19.40
C SER A 67 -17.65 11.15 -19.46
N ASN A 68 -18.35 11.44 -18.36
CA ASN A 68 -19.06 12.69 -18.15
C ASN A 68 -18.03 13.76 -17.77
N VAL A 69 -17.27 14.24 -18.76
CA VAL A 69 -16.44 15.44 -18.61
C VAL A 69 -17.35 16.60 -18.22
N PRO A 70 -17.16 17.26 -17.06
CA PRO A 70 -17.92 18.44 -16.72
C PRO A 70 -17.80 19.49 -17.83
N ARG A 71 -18.92 20.10 -18.23
CA ARG A 71 -18.96 21.07 -19.35
C ARG A 71 -18.10 22.31 -19.11
N ASP A 72 -17.62 22.50 -17.89
CA ASP A 72 -16.85 23.62 -17.35
C ASP A 72 -15.40 23.27 -17.00
N ALA A 73 -14.91 22.06 -17.33
CA ALA A 73 -13.50 21.73 -17.17
C ALA A 73 -12.64 22.35 -18.29
N GLU A 74 -11.54 23.01 -17.91
CA GLU A 74 -10.60 23.62 -18.87
C GLU A 74 -9.70 22.55 -19.48
N SER A 75 -9.74 22.37 -20.79
CA SER A 75 -8.95 21.35 -21.48
C SER A 75 -7.51 21.79 -21.64
N ILE A 76 -6.54 20.95 -21.24
CA ILE A 76 -5.11 21.28 -21.39
C ILE A 76 -4.70 21.49 -22.87
N SER A 77 -5.43 20.90 -23.82
CA SER A 77 -5.21 21.09 -25.26
C SER A 77 -5.41 22.54 -25.71
N ASP A 78 -6.35 23.25 -25.07
CA ASP A 78 -6.73 24.62 -25.44
C ASP A 78 -5.63 25.62 -25.03
N TYR A 79 -4.71 25.16 -24.16
CA TYR A 79 -3.53 25.88 -23.69
C TYR A 79 -2.23 25.36 -24.31
N GLY A 80 -2.34 24.53 -25.36
CA GLY A 80 -1.20 24.10 -26.17
C GLY A 80 -0.56 22.77 -25.75
N ALA A 81 -1.19 21.96 -24.90
CA ALA A 81 -0.71 20.60 -24.64
C ALA A 81 -0.88 19.72 -25.89
N GLU A 82 0.15 18.96 -26.24
CA GLU A 82 0.12 17.98 -27.34
C GLU A 82 0.52 16.59 -26.81
N PRO A 83 -0.17 15.51 -27.23
CA PRO A 83 0.26 14.15 -26.91
C PRO A 83 1.69 13.92 -27.38
N ASN A 84 2.54 13.37 -26.52
CA ASN A 84 3.95 13.13 -26.78
C ASN A 84 4.37 11.74 -26.27
N PRO A 85 3.74 10.64 -26.75
CA PRO A 85 3.89 9.29 -26.19
C PRO A 85 5.34 8.75 -26.23
N ASP A 86 6.17 9.25 -27.15
CA ASP A 86 7.58 8.84 -27.25
C ASP A 86 8.52 9.61 -26.30
N ASP A 87 7.97 10.55 -25.51
CA ASP A 87 8.70 11.46 -24.61
C ASP A 87 9.95 12.06 -25.29
N PRO A 88 9.77 12.89 -26.34
CA PRO A 88 10.83 13.21 -27.28
C PRO A 88 11.87 14.18 -26.73
N SER A 89 11.49 15.09 -25.84
CA SER A 89 12.39 16.09 -25.27
C SER A 89 11.80 16.76 -24.03
N LEU A 90 12.67 17.36 -23.22
CA LEU A 90 12.28 18.20 -22.11
C LEU A 90 11.49 19.44 -22.56
N ALA A 91 11.74 19.98 -23.76
CA ALA A 91 11.00 21.13 -24.28
C ALA A 91 9.51 20.82 -24.51
N ALA A 92 9.22 19.64 -25.08
CA ALA A 92 7.84 19.17 -25.23
C ALA A 92 7.18 18.90 -23.86
N ALA A 93 7.93 18.31 -22.92
CA ALA A 93 7.44 18.10 -21.56
C ALA A 93 7.16 19.43 -20.83
N ARG A 94 7.97 20.46 -21.07
CA ARG A 94 7.76 21.80 -20.53
C ARG A 94 6.50 22.46 -21.10
N GLN A 95 6.26 22.32 -22.41
CA GLN A 95 5.04 22.81 -23.05
C GLN A 95 3.78 22.19 -22.41
N ASN A 96 3.78 20.88 -22.19
CA ASN A 96 2.66 20.20 -21.52
C ASN A 96 2.51 20.65 -20.05
N LEU A 97 3.60 20.85 -19.32
CA LEU A 97 3.54 21.40 -17.96
C LEU A 97 2.94 22.81 -17.94
N ASP A 98 3.40 23.70 -18.81
CA ASP A 98 2.92 25.08 -18.90
C ASP A 98 1.42 25.11 -19.27
N ALA A 99 0.97 24.21 -20.16
CA ALA A 99 -0.44 24.07 -20.52
C ALA A 99 -1.31 23.57 -19.36
N ILE A 100 -0.83 22.61 -18.54
CA ILE A 100 -1.52 22.15 -17.33
C ILE A 100 -1.69 23.31 -16.34
N LEU A 101 -0.63 24.10 -16.13
CA LEU A 101 -0.66 25.25 -15.22
C LEU A 101 -1.61 26.34 -15.72
N ALA A 102 -1.62 26.63 -17.02
CA ALA A 102 -2.50 27.62 -17.62
C ALA A 102 -3.98 27.20 -17.58
N ALA A 103 -4.29 25.94 -17.87
CA ALA A 103 -5.63 25.39 -17.74
C ALA A 103 -6.12 25.45 -16.28
N ALA A 104 -5.25 25.10 -15.32
CA ALA A 104 -5.58 25.19 -13.91
C ALA A 104 -5.87 26.62 -13.45
N ASP A 105 -5.05 27.59 -13.87
CA ASP A 105 -5.26 29.01 -13.55
C ASP A 105 -6.59 29.52 -14.11
N ALA A 106 -6.91 29.16 -15.36
CA ALA A 106 -8.17 29.52 -16.00
C ALA A 106 -9.39 28.88 -15.32
N ALA A 107 -9.29 27.60 -14.91
CA ALA A 107 -10.34 26.91 -14.19
C ALA A 107 -10.64 27.58 -12.84
N GLY A 108 -9.62 28.19 -12.22
CA GLY A 108 -9.75 28.96 -11.00
C GLY A 108 -10.05 28.11 -9.77
N LYS A 109 -10.45 28.77 -8.68
CA LYS A 109 -10.69 28.12 -7.38
C LYS A 109 -11.84 27.12 -7.49
N GLY A 110 -11.56 25.86 -7.13
CA GLY A 110 -12.55 24.77 -7.16
C GLY A 110 -12.93 24.29 -8.56
N GLY A 111 -12.26 24.78 -9.61
CA GLY A 111 -12.49 24.35 -10.99
C GLY A 111 -11.89 22.98 -11.29
N ALA A 112 -11.92 22.58 -12.56
CA ALA A 112 -11.33 21.32 -13.02
C ALA A 112 -10.53 21.53 -14.30
N ILE A 113 -9.46 20.75 -14.46
CA ILE A 113 -8.81 20.57 -15.75
C ILE A 113 -9.24 19.26 -16.38
N HIS A 114 -9.39 19.27 -17.70
CA HIS A 114 -9.63 18.08 -18.51
C HIS A 114 -8.36 17.68 -19.26
N VAL A 115 -8.01 16.39 -19.18
CA VAL A 115 -6.92 15.75 -19.92
C VAL A 115 -7.54 14.89 -21.03
N PRO A 116 -7.45 15.31 -22.31
CA PRO A 116 -8.00 14.53 -23.41
C PRO A 116 -7.33 13.16 -23.58
N GLU A 117 -7.87 12.35 -24.49
CA GLU A 117 -7.23 11.10 -24.90
C GLU A 117 -5.81 11.38 -25.45
N GLY A 118 -4.83 10.65 -24.93
CA GLY A 118 -3.42 10.82 -25.23
C GLY A 118 -2.52 10.58 -24.03
N GLU A 119 -1.23 10.47 -24.31
CA GLU A 119 -0.18 10.40 -23.31
C GLU A 119 0.62 11.70 -23.32
N TYR A 120 0.64 12.37 -22.18
CA TYR A 120 1.23 13.68 -21.99
C TYR A 120 2.32 13.61 -20.93
N TYR A 121 3.56 13.42 -21.37
CA TYR A 121 4.74 13.61 -20.54
C TYR A 121 4.90 15.09 -20.22
N PHE A 122 5.09 15.40 -18.94
CA PHE A 122 5.29 16.75 -18.44
C PHE A 122 6.47 16.82 -17.46
N GLY A 123 7.07 17.99 -17.35
CA GLY A 123 8.18 18.25 -16.44
C GLY A 123 9.01 19.45 -16.85
N SER A 124 10.03 19.76 -16.06
CA SER A 124 10.97 20.84 -16.32
C SER A 124 12.34 20.57 -15.68
N GLU A 125 13.36 21.29 -16.16
CA GLU A 125 14.71 21.34 -15.57
C GLU A 125 14.80 22.31 -14.37
N ASP A 126 13.70 22.96 -14.00
CA ASP A 126 13.73 24.00 -12.97
C ASP A 126 14.25 23.43 -11.65
N SER A 127 15.42 23.93 -11.24
CA SER A 127 16.08 23.51 -10.02
C SER A 127 15.19 23.83 -8.81
N GLY A 128 14.97 22.86 -7.94
CA GLY A 128 14.23 23.10 -6.70
C GLY A 128 13.63 21.84 -6.10
N PHE A 129 13.09 22.02 -4.90
CA PHE A 129 12.38 20.97 -4.16
C PHE A 129 10.85 21.08 -4.30
N SER A 130 10.38 21.95 -5.20
CA SER A 130 8.94 22.16 -5.41
C SER A 130 8.32 20.99 -6.20
N PRO A 131 7.01 20.75 -6.07
CA PRO A 131 6.22 19.97 -7.02
C PRO A 131 6.19 20.60 -8.41
N TYR A 132 5.80 19.83 -9.43
CA TYR A 132 5.54 20.36 -10.77
C TYR A 132 4.27 21.21 -10.81
N VAL A 133 3.20 20.75 -10.18
CA VAL A 133 1.90 21.44 -10.14
C VAL A 133 1.48 21.71 -8.70
N GLU A 134 1.24 22.98 -8.41
CA GLU A 134 0.95 23.50 -7.06
C GLU A 134 -0.44 24.15 -7.01
N PHE A 135 -1.32 23.65 -6.14
CA PHE A 135 -2.64 24.25 -5.91
C PHE A 135 -2.72 24.95 -4.54
N GLY A 136 -3.29 26.16 -4.52
CA GLY A 136 -3.47 27.03 -3.35
C GLY A 136 -2.35 28.04 -3.15
N LYS A 137 -1.09 27.64 -3.30
CA LYS A 137 0.07 28.53 -3.03
C LYS A 137 0.38 29.46 -4.21
N THR A 138 0.67 28.88 -5.36
CA THR A 138 1.03 29.61 -6.59
C THR A 138 -0.05 29.47 -7.66
N GLY A 139 -0.70 28.30 -7.78
CA GLY A 139 -1.93 28.10 -8.53
C GLY A 139 -3.20 28.20 -7.66
N PRO A 140 -4.40 28.20 -8.28
CA PRO A 140 -5.65 28.29 -7.55
C PRO A 140 -5.90 27.06 -6.65
N PRO A 141 -6.58 27.22 -5.50
CA PRO A 141 -6.89 26.10 -4.63
C PRO A 141 -8.04 25.27 -5.17
N GLY A 142 -7.95 23.94 -5.02
CA GLY A 142 -9.11 23.05 -5.13
C GLY A 142 -9.38 22.57 -6.55
N VAL A 143 -8.38 22.66 -7.43
CA VAL A 143 -8.53 22.19 -8.82
C VAL A 143 -8.60 20.67 -8.87
N SER A 144 -9.59 20.15 -9.59
CA SER A 144 -9.79 18.73 -9.90
C SER A 144 -9.11 18.33 -11.21
N ILE A 145 -8.80 17.03 -11.38
CA ILE A 145 -8.14 16.48 -12.56
C ILE A 145 -9.01 15.37 -13.15
N ILE A 146 -9.46 15.55 -14.40
CA ILE A 146 -10.42 14.66 -15.05
C ILE A 146 -9.87 14.22 -16.40
N GLY A 147 -9.71 12.92 -16.64
CA GLY A 147 -9.30 12.40 -17.94
C GLY A 147 -10.45 11.86 -18.78
N ALA A 148 -10.14 11.39 -19.99
CA ALA A 148 -11.09 10.72 -20.89
C ALA A 148 -11.29 9.22 -20.56
N GLY A 149 -10.52 8.67 -19.62
CA GLY A 149 -10.48 7.27 -19.21
C GLY A 149 -9.07 6.88 -18.73
N ALA A 150 -8.96 6.04 -17.70
CA ALA A 150 -7.64 5.67 -17.15
C ALA A 150 -6.76 4.84 -18.10
N ASP A 151 -7.32 4.29 -19.18
CA ASP A 151 -6.62 3.61 -20.26
C ASP A 151 -6.41 4.52 -21.49
N LYS A 152 -7.00 5.72 -21.50
CA LYS A 152 -7.04 6.65 -22.64
C LYS A 152 -6.24 7.93 -22.40
N SER A 153 -6.22 8.43 -21.17
CA SER A 153 -5.61 9.71 -20.80
C SER A 153 -4.54 9.50 -19.74
N THR A 154 -3.31 9.90 -20.07
CA THR A 154 -2.16 9.75 -19.19
C THR A 154 -1.44 11.08 -18.97
N LEU A 155 -1.20 11.43 -17.71
CA LEU A 155 -0.22 12.42 -17.31
C LEU A 155 1.00 11.69 -16.72
N ALA A 156 2.16 11.85 -17.36
CA ALA A 156 3.38 11.14 -16.99
C ALA A 156 4.56 12.09 -16.68
N ILE A 157 5.44 11.73 -15.76
CA ILE A 157 6.70 12.46 -15.58
C ILE A 157 7.66 12.10 -16.73
N THR A 158 8.23 13.12 -17.37
CA THR A 158 9.24 12.93 -18.43
C THR A 158 10.51 12.25 -17.92
N ARG A 159 11.05 11.31 -18.70
CA ARG A 159 12.36 10.66 -18.48
C ARG A 159 13.54 11.65 -18.56
N HIS A 160 13.31 12.82 -19.17
CA HIS A 160 14.32 13.88 -19.27
C HIS A 160 14.43 14.71 -17.98
N ALA A 161 13.60 14.45 -16.96
CA ALA A 161 13.71 15.11 -15.67
C ALA A 161 14.97 14.62 -14.93
N SER A 162 15.91 15.54 -14.68
CA SER A 162 17.15 15.21 -13.99
C SER A 162 16.97 15.15 -12.47
N ALA A 163 17.36 14.02 -11.88
CA ALA A 163 17.42 13.87 -10.43
C ALA A 163 18.48 14.77 -9.77
N ASP A 164 19.53 15.16 -10.50
CA ASP A 164 20.62 15.98 -9.98
C ASP A 164 20.16 17.43 -9.70
N THR A 165 19.26 17.95 -10.54
CA THR A 165 18.72 19.32 -10.38
C THR A 165 17.42 19.32 -9.58
N ARG A 166 16.69 18.21 -9.58
CA ARG A 166 15.38 18.06 -8.95
C ARG A 166 15.21 16.66 -8.37
N PRO A 167 15.85 16.36 -7.22
CA PRO A 167 15.79 15.04 -6.62
C PRO A 167 14.41 14.70 -6.04
N ASN A 168 13.61 15.71 -5.67
CA ASN A 168 12.24 15.52 -5.17
C ASN A 168 11.23 15.91 -6.25
N GLN A 169 10.50 14.93 -6.76
CA GLN A 169 9.57 15.11 -7.87
C GLN A 169 8.14 14.77 -7.42
N SER A 170 7.40 15.76 -6.97
CA SER A 170 5.96 15.60 -6.74
C SER A 170 5.21 16.07 -7.97
N ALA A 171 4.28 15.26 -8.49
CA ALA A 171 3.47 15.70 -9.62
C ALA A 171 2.49 16.78 -9.19
N PHE A 172 1.62 16.45 -8.22
CA PHE A 172 0.55 17.34 -7.78
C PHE A 172 0.58 17.52 -6.25
N ILE A 173 0.53 18.77 -5.79
CA ILE A 173 0.30 19.09 -4.39
C ILE A 173 -0.88 20.06 -4.23
N TRP A 174 -1.66 19.82 -3.18
CA TRP A 174 -2.60 20.79 -2.62
C TRP A 174 -2.00 21.27 -1.29
N TYR A 175 -1.65 22.55 -1.21
CA TYR A 175 -0.90 23.10 -0.08
C TYR A 175 -1.75 23.33 1.18
N ASP A 176 -1.13 23.16 2.34
CA ASP A 176 -1.73 23.55 3.61
C ASP A 176 -1.98 25.06 3.69
N GLY A 177 -2.99 25.49 4.45
CA GLY A 177 -3.34 26.90 4.65
C GLY A 177 -4.42 27.43 3.69
N TYR A 178 -4.92 26.58 2.80
CA TYR A 178 -5.97 26.92 1.83
C TYR A 178 -7.15 25.95 1.96
N GLU A 179 -8.36 26.46 1.75
CA GLU A 179 -9.56 25.64 1.66
C GLU A 179 -9.73 25.16 0.22
N HIS A 180 -9.58 23.85 0.02
CA HIS A 180 -9.62 23.22 -1.29
C HIS A 180 -11.02 22.75 -1.71
N GLY A 181 -12.02 22.75 -0.81
CA GLY A 181 -13.35 22.26 -1.14
C GLY A 181 -13.31 20.78 -1.51
N SER A 182 -14.17 20.36 -2.45
CA SER A 182 -14.17 19.00 -2.98
C SER A 182 -13.29 18.90 -4.21
N VAL A 183 -12.37 17.94 -4.23
CA VAL A 183 -11.42 17.70 -5.32
C VAL A 183 -11.59 16.27 -5.83
N GLU A 184 -11.81 16.14 -7.13
CA GLU A 184 -11.90 14.85 -7.83
C GLU A 184 -10.65 14.60 -8.67
N ILE A 185 -10.11 13.39 -8.57
CA ILE A 185 -9.11 12.86 -9.51
C ILE A 185 -9.73 11.62 -10.15
N LYS A 186 -10.14 11.73 -11.41
CA LYS A 186 -10.91 10.67 -12.06
C LYS A 186 -10.58 10.43 -13.51
N ASP A 187 -10.87 9.20 -13.95
CA ASP A 187 -10.81 8.79 -15.36
C ASP A 187 -9.45 9.04 -16.00
N ILE A 188 -8.36 8.83 -15.24
CA ILE A 188 -7.01 9.21 -15.67
C ILE A 188 -5.94 8.27 -15.12
N LYS A 189 -4.88 8.10 -15.91
CA LYS A 189 -3.61 7.51 -15.45
C LYS A 189 -2.63 8.60 -15.02
N LEU A 190 -2.15 8.50 -13.79
CA LEU A 190 -1.05 9.34 -13.27
C LEU A 190 0.19 8.46 -13.11
N ASP A 191 1.16 8.68 -14.00
CA ASP A 191 2.36 7.85 -14.11
C ASP A 191 3.60 8.60 -13.63
N GLY A 192 4.20 8.13 -12.54
CA GLY A 192 5.46 8.67 -12.05
C GLY A 192 6.67 8.24 -12.88
N ASN A 193 6.49 7.27 -13.79
CA ASN A 193 7.51 6.80 -14.72
C ASN A 193 8.82 6.39 -14.02
N TYR A 194 8.74 5.76 -12.82
CA TYR A 194 9.92 5.44 -12.02
C TYR A 194 10.93 4.54 -12.76
N GLU A 195 10.50 3.75 -13.73
CA GLU A 195 11.38 2.90 -14.52
C GLU A 195 12.33 3.72 -15.40
N SER A 196 11.90 4.90 -15.85
CA SER A 196 12.68 5.78 -16.73
C SER A 196 13.29 6.96 -15.98
N VAL A 197 12.69 7.38 -14.87
CA VAL A 197 13.15 8.48 -14.02
C VAL A 197 14.03 7.93 -12.90
N THR A 198 15.31 7.72 -13.23
CA THR A 198 16.31 7.11 -12.33
C THR A 198 17.12 8.15 -11.53
N GLY A 199 17.86 7.72 -10.52
CA GLY A 199 18.82 8.59 -9.80
C GLY A 199 18.22 9.40 -8.65
N LEU A 200 16.91 9.28 -8.38
CA LEU A 200 16.22 10.07 -7.36
C LEU A 200 16.71 9.74 -5.95
N ALA A 201 16.88 8.45 -5.63
CA ALA A 201 17.34 8.01 -4.32
C ALA A 201 18.81 8.43 -4.06
N GLU A 202 19.67 8.27 -5.06
CA GLU A 202 21.10 8.59 -5.01
C GLU A 202 21.32 10.09 -4.76
N ASN A 203 20.41 10.93 -5.25
CA ASN A 203 20.40 12.37 -5.02
C ASN A 203 19.57 12.78 -3.78
N GLY A 204 19.20 11.82 -2.92
CA GLY A 204 18.56 12.07 -1.63
C GLY A 204 17.09 12.49 -1.70
N GLY A 205 16.40 12.17 -2.79
CA GLY A 205 14.99 12.50 -3.00
C GLY A 205 14.10 11.30 -3.35
N GLY A 206 13.14 11.52 -4.23
CA GLY A 206 12.11 10.58 -4.64
C GLY A 206 10.86 11.27 -5.21
N SER A 207 9.87 10.48 -5.62
CA SER A 207 8.66 11.00 -6.26
C SER A 207 7.36 10.60 -5.56
N TRP A 208 6.42 11.55 -5.50
CA TRP A 208 5.05 11.37 -5.00
C TRP A 208 4.06 11.71 -6.10
N GLY A 209 3.03 10.89 -6.27
CA GLY A 209 1.96 11.20 -7.22
C GLY A 209 1.10 12.35 -6.74
N LEU A 210 0.34 12.09 -5.67
CA LEU A 210 -0.60 13.04 -5.08
C LEU A 210 -0.22 13.37 -3.64
N GLN A 211 -0.04 14.64 -3.34
CA GLN A 211 0.13 15.15 -1.98
C GLN A 211 -1.03 16.06 -1.61
N MET A 212 -1.90 15.59 -0.73
CA MET A 212 -3.09 16.34 -0.31
C MET A 212 -2.78 17.26 0.88
N SER A 213 -3.63 18.27 1.05
CA SER A 213 -3.56 19.30 2.10
C SER A 213 -4.05 18.77 3.47
N MET A 214 -4.28 19.67 4.43
CA MET A 214 -5.03 19.40 5.66
C MET A 214 -6.51 19.83 5.60
N ALA A 215 -6.96 20.46 4.51
CA ALA A 215 -8.32 20.99 4.39
C ALA A 215 -8.90 20.75 2.99
N GLY A 216 -10.14 20.27 2.93
CA GLY A 216 -10.85 19.83 1.74
C GLY A 216 -11.31 18.38 1.83
N ASP A 217 -12.01 17.92 0.80
CA ASP A 217 -12.51 16.55 0.65
C ASP A 217 -12.05 15.99 -0.70
N PHE A 218 -11.24 14.94 -0.67
CA PHE A 218 -10.60 14.40 -1.86
C PHE A 218 -11.16 13.04 -2.23
N HIS A 219 -11.40 12.86 -3.53
CA HIS A 219 -12.01 11.66 -4.09
C HIS A 219 -11.19 11.17 -5.30
N LEU A 220 -10.83 9.89 -5.27
CA LEU A 220 -10.22 9.19 -6.41
C LEU A 220 -11.25 8.21 -6.97
N GLU A 221 -11.46 8.25 -8.29
CA GLU A 221 -12.44 7.40 -8.96
C GLU A 221 -11.97 6.96 -10.35
N ARG A 222 -11.98 5.66 -10.64
CA ARG A 222 -11.51 5.14 -11.95
C ARG A 222 -10.14 5.69 -12.37
N ALA A 223 -9.23 5.83 -11.41
CA ALA A 223 -7.89 6.37 -11.64
C ALA A 223 -6.83 5.26 -11.56
N TRP A 224 -5.81 5.35 -12.40
CA TRP A 224 -4.65 4.47 -12.36
C TRP A 224 -3.42 5.24 -11.88
N ILE A 225 -3.03 5.00 -10.64
CA ILE A 225 -1.90 5.67 -10.00
C ILE A 225 -0.70 4.72 -10.00
N ARG A 226 0.31 5.00 -10.84
CA ARG A 226 1.44 4.08 -10.96
C ARG A 226 2.81 4.71 -11.03
N GLY A 227 3.81 3.89 -10.74
CA GLY A 227 5.20 4.19 -11.01
C GLY A 227 5.77 5.34 -10.17
N TRP A 228 5.35 5.49 -8.93
CA TRP A 228 5.86 6.53 -8.03
C TRP A 228 6.96 5.98 -7.13
N HIS A 229 8.14 6.61 -7.10
CA HIS A 229 9.31 6.13 -6.37
C HIS A 229 9.09 6.06 -4.84
N LEU A 230 8.28 6.98 -4.28
CA LEU A 230 7.92 6.99 -2.86
C LEU A 230 6.48 6.53 -2.65
N ALA A 231 5.47 7.29 -3.06
CA ALA A 231 4.10 6.88 -2.82
C ALA A 231 3.16 7.40 -3.90
N GLY A 232 2.13 6.62 -4.19
CA GLY A 232 1.06 7.06 -5.07
C GLY A 232 0.30 8.22 -4.43
N VAL A 233 -0.16 8.04 -3.19
CA VAL A 233 -1.02 9.01 -2.50
C VAL A 233 -0.59 9.26 -1.06
N ARG A 234 -0.37 10.53 -0.75
CA ARG A 234 -0.30 11.05 0.62
C ARG A 234 -1.58 11.81 0.92
N GLY A 235 -2.61 11.07 1.32
CA GLY A 235 -3.98 11.58 1.49
C GLY A 235 -4.26 12.32 2.79
N ARG A 236 -3.37 12.19 3.79
CA ARG A 236 -3.51 12.82 5.11
C ARG A 236 -4.91 12.54 5.70
N ALA A 237 -5.62 13.56 6.19
CA ALA A 237 -6.93 13.41 6.84
C ALA A 237 -8.09 13.73 5.89
N VAL A 238 -7.81 14.07 4.63
CA VAL A 238 -8.78 14.67 3.71
C VAL A 238 -9.16 13.77 2.54
N LEU A 239 -8.43 12.67 2.34
CA LEU A 239 -8.85 11.62 1.42
C LEU A 239 -10.09 10.93 1.99
N ARG A 240 -11.23 11.07 1.29
CA ARG A 240 -12.53 10.54 1.70
C ARG A 240 -12.87 9.24 0.98
N SER A 241 -12.54 9.15 -0.31
CA SER A 241 -12.83 7.93 -1.07
C SER A 241 -11.81 7.58 -2.13
N VAL A 242 -11.65 6.28 -2.35
CA VAL A 242 -10.88 5.65 -3.43
C VAL A 242 -11.77 4.55 -4.02
N ARG A 243 -12.27 4.76 -5.24
CA ARG A 243 -13.25 3.85 -5.86
C ARG A 243 -12.79 3.41 -7.24
N ASN A 244 -12.85 2.10 -7.49
CA ASN A 244 -12.50 1.54 -8.81
C ASN A 244 -11.11 1.98 -9.29
N CYS A 245 -10.13 2.09 -8.39
CA CYS A 245 -8.79 2.58 -8.73
C CYS A 245 -7.80 1.43 -8.84
N THR A 246 -6.76 1.62 -9.64
CA THR A 246 -5.59 0.74 -9.67
C THR A 246 -4.38 1.49 -9.14
N PHE A 247 -3.70 0.93 -8.16
CA PHE A 247 -2.40 1.39 -7.68
C PHE A 247 -1.35 0.35 -8.08
N GLN A 248 -0.34 0.75 -8.83
CA GLN A 248 0.66 -0.19 -9.34
C GLN A 248 2.08 0.34 -9.21
N ASP A 249 3.04 -0.49 -8.81
CA ASP A 249 4.46 -0.17 -8.85
C ASP A 249 4.82 1.13 -8.12
N ASN A 250 4.21 1.33 -6.95
CA ASN A 250 4.46 2.53 -6.13
C ASN A 250 5.28 2.19 -4.90
N GLY A 251 6.18 3.10 -4.53
CA GLY A 251 7.09 2.93 -3.41
C GLY A 251 8.19 1.90 -3.65
N ILE A 252 8.43 1.52 -4.90
CA ILE A 252 9.46 0.56 -5.28
C ILE A 252 10.87 1.14 -5.06
N GLY A 253 11.12 2.38 -5.48
CA GLY A 253 12.47 2.94 -5.51
C GLY A 253 13.15 3.21 -4.15
N ARG A 254 12.40 3.31 -3.04
CA ARG A 254 12.98 3.57 -1.70
C ARG A 254 13.18 2.35 -0.82
N HIS A 255 12.82 1.15 -1.27
CA HIS A 255 13.20 -0.07 -0.54
C HIS A 255 14.71 -0.39 -0.69
N ASN A 256 15.43 0.49 -1.39
CA ASN A 256 16.84 0.41 -1.74
C ASN A 256 17.77 1.13 -0.75
N GLU A 257 17.27 1.67 0.38
CA GLU A 257 18.16 2.07 1.48
C GLU A 257 18.55 0.80 2.27
N THR A 258 19.81 0.37 2.10
CA THR A 258 20.50 -0.84 2.63
C THR A 258 20.24 -1.24 4.10
N ASP A 259 19.58 -0.41 4.91
CA ASP A 259 19.29 -0.67 6.32
C ASP A 259 17.79 -0.83 6.64
N GLY A 260 16.91 -0.77 5.64
CA GLY A 260 15.47 -0.94 5.81
C GLY A 260 14.79 0.18 6.61
N ARG A 261 15.41 1.36 6.76
CA ARG A 261 14.86 2.48 7.55
C ARG A 261 13.67 3.20 6.93
N SER A 262 13.35 2.94 5.66
CA SER A 262 12.23 3.59 4.98
C SER A 262 11.50 2.64 4.04
N ASN A 263 10.27 2.29 4.38
CA ASN A 263 9.32 1.69 3.46
C ASN A 263 8.26 2.71 3.03
N SER A 264 7.88 2.68 1.75
CA SER A 264 6.90 3.60 1.20
C SER A 264 5.63 2.85 0.75
N HIS A 265 4.52 3.55 0.55
CA HIS A 265 3.17 2.93 0.51
C HIS A 265 2.40 3.33 -0.74
N HIS A 266 1.41 2.55 -1.17
CA HIS A 266 0.46 3.05 -2.18
C HIS A 266 -0.32 4.25 -1.61
N ILE A 267 -0.94 4.09 -0.44
CA ILE A 267 -1.74 5.12 0.23
C ILE A 267 -1.23 5.35 1.66
N SER A 268 -1.05 6.61 2.06
CA SER A 268 -0.83 6.99 3.47
C SER A 268 -1.82 8.05 3.94
N VAL A 269 -2.50 7.74 5.05
CA VAL A 269 -3.62 8.52 5.60
C VAL A 269 -3.52 8.67 7.12
N ARG A 270 -4.31 9.60 7.66
CA ARG A 270 -4.45 9.92 9.08
C ARG A 270 -5.86 10.46 9.37
N PRO A 271 -6.93 9.68 9.14
CA PRO A 271 -8.30 10.13 9.37
C PRO A 271 -8.49 10.52 10.85
N GLN A 272 -9.08 11.67 11.10
CA GLN A 272 -9.31 12.18 12.46
C GLN A 272 -10.62 11.65 13.03
N ALA A 273 -10.87 11.89 14.32
CA ALA A 273 -12.15 11.53 14.93
C ALA A 273 -13.31 12.21 14.18
N GLY A 274 -14.27 11.42 13.72
CA GLY A 274 -15.41 11.88 12.92
C GLY A 274 -15.19 11.78 11.40
N ASP A 275 -13.95 11.57 10.94
CA ASP A 275 -13.65 11.33 9.54
C ASP A 275 -13.84 9.86 9.15
N GLU A 276 -14.17 9.64 7.89
CA GLU A 276 -14.25 8.32 7.27
C GLU A 276 -13.50 8.32 5.93
N LEU A 277 -12.72 7.25 5.72
CA LEU A 277 -12.11 6.89 4.44
C LEU A 277 -12.74 5.59 3.94
N ILE A 278 -13.20 5.60 2.69
CA ILE A 278 -13.76 4.44 2.00
C ILE A 278 -12.87 4.05 0.81
N ILE A 279 -12.41 2.80 0.76
CA ILE A 279 -11.64 2.22 -0.33
C ILE A 279 -12.46 1.05 -0.88
N GLU A 280 -12.93 1.14 -2.12
CA GLU A 280 -13.88 0.18 -2.70
C GLU A 280 -13.46 -0.25 -4.11
N ASN A 281 -13.69 -1.52 -4.43
CA ASN A 281 -13.52 -2.09 -5.78
C ASN A 281 -12.16 -1.78 -6.41
N SER A 282 -11.09 -1.75 -5.61
CA SER A 282 -9.79 -1.24 -6.03
C SER A 282 -8.70 -2.32 -6.03
N CYS A 283 -7.74 -2.15 -6.93
CA CYS A 283 -6.64 -3.07 -7.15
C CYS A 283 -5.31 -2.44 -6.69
N PHE A 284 -4.48 -3.21 -5.99
CA PHE A 284 -3.17 -2.78 -5.49
C PHE A 284 -2.10 -3.81 -5.87
N LEU A 285 -1.15 -3.40 -6.70
CA LEU A 285 -0.17 -4.27 -7.33
C LEU A 285 1.24 -3.75 -7.05
N ASP A 286 2.07 -4.61 -6.47
CA ASP A 286 3.51 -4.40 -6.26
C ASP A 286 3.83 -3.06 -5.57
N CYS A 287 3.96 -3.13 -4.25
CA CYS A 287 4.45 -2.03 -3.41
C CYS A 287 5.49 -2.56 -2.44
N ALA A 288 6.65 -1.91 -2.35
CA ALA A 288 7.68 -2.35 -1.42
C ALA A 288 7.33 -2.09 0.06
N GLY A 289 6.29 -1.31 0.36
CA GLY A 289 5.73 -1.20 1.71
C GLY A 289 4.33 -1.78 1.81
N ASN A 290 3.34 -0.92 2.08
CA ASN A 290 1.98 -1.36 2.36
C ASN A 290 1.00 -0.81 1.34
N ALA A 291 -0.09 -1.55 1.09
CA ALA A 291 -1.19 -1.02 0.30
C ALA A 291 -1.79 0.22 1.00
N VAL A 292 -2.05 0.12 2.31
CA VAL A 292 -2.54 1.24 3.12
C VAL A 292 -1.69 1.44 4.36
N ASN A 293 -1.38 2.69 4.68
CA ASN A 293 -0.72 3.10 5.92
C ASN A 293 -1.59 4.10 6.68
N ILE A 294 -2.21 3.64 7.77
CA ILE A 294 -3.00 4.44 8.71
C ILE A 294 -2.05 4.90 9.82
N ARG A 295 -1.57 6.13 9.70
CA ARG A 295 -0.41 6.59 10.48
C ARG A 295 -0.77 7.22 11.83
N PHE A 296 -1.89 7.94 11.90
CA PHE A 296 -2.34 8.73 13.07
C PHE A 296 -3.87 8.91 13.04
N GLY A 297 -4.44 9.32 14.17
CA GLY A 297 -5.84 9.76 14.27
C GLY A 297 -6.84 8.64 14.58
N ASP A 298 -8.00 9.03 15.10
CA ASP A 298 -9.06 8.13 15.58
C ASP A 298 -10.26 8.06 14.62
N GLY A 299 -9.99 8.13 13.31
CA GLY A 299 -11.02 8.02 12.28
C GLY A 299 -11.38 6.58 11.91
N VAL A 300 -12.28 6.45 10.94
CA VAL A 300 -12.73 5.17 10.37
C VAL A 300 -12.07 4.95 9.01
N THR A 301 -11.59 3.73 8.75
CA THR A 301 -11.13 3.31 7.42
C THR A 301 -11.84 2.01 7.03
N ARG A 302 -12.52 2.03 5.89
CA ARG A 302 -13.20 0.86 5.31
C ARG A 302 -12.55 0.50 3.99
N MET A 303 -12.18 -0.76 3.83
CA MET A 303 -11.64 -1.32 2.60
C MET A 303 -12.51 -2.51 2.22
N HIS A 304 -13.24 -2.39 1.10
CA HIS A 304 -14.20 -3.38 0.65
C HIS A 304 -13.91 -3.81 -0.79
N ASN A 305 -14.10 -5.10 -1.06
CA ASN A 305 -13.97 -5.67 -2.40
C ASN A 305 -12.66 -5.24 -3.08
N CYS A 306 -11.53 -5.57 -2.46
CA CYS A 306 -10.22 -5.15 -2.97
C CYS A 306 -9.29 -6.35 -3.20
N PHE A 307 -8.49 -6.24 -4.26
CA PHE A 307 -7.46 -7.20 -4.63
C PHE A 307 -6.09 -6.59 -4.38
N VAL A 308 -5.27 -7.23 -3.54
CA VAL A 308 -3.92 -6.77 -3.20
C VAL A 308 -2.91 -7.87 -3.49
N ARG A 309 -1.91 -7.58 -4.32
CA ARG A 309 -0.85 -8.53 -4.67
C ARG A 309 0.51 -7.84 -4.68
N GLY A 310 1.49 -8.45 -4.03
CA GLY A 310 2.86 -7.95 -3.99
C GLY A 310 3.02 -6.82 -2.97
N THR A 311 3.12 -7.16 -1.68
CA THR A 311 3.40 -6.20 -0.62
C THR A 311 4.73 -6.52 0.08
N GLY A 312 5.63 -5.55 0.09
CA GLY A 312 6.95 -5.67 0.70
C GLY A 312 6.93 -5.53 2.21
N SER A 313 5.84 -5.00 2.78
CA SER A 313 5.62 -4.92 4.23
C SER A 313 4.25 -5.46 4.66
N GLY A 314 3.17 -5.27 3.90
CA GLY A 314 1.88 -5.89 4.22
C GLY A 314 0.67 -5.22 3.58
N LEU A 315 -0.53 -5.70 3.90
CA LEU A 315 -1.75 -5.04 3.41
C LEU A 315 -1.94 -3.69 4.12
N CYS A 316 -1.96 -3.70 5.46
CA CYS A 316 -2.18 -2.49 6.25
C CYS A 316 -1.12 -2.31 7.33
N LYS A 317 -0.46 -1.14 7.31
CA LYS A 317 0.29 -0.62 8.45
C LYS A 317 -0.66 0.19 9.33
N MET A 318 -1.04 -0.40 10.45
CA MET A 318 -2.01 0.14 11.39
C MET A 318 -1.28 0.72 12.59
N SER A 319 -1.07 2.03 12.60
CA SER A 319 -0.51 2.77 13.74
C SER A 319 -1.57 3.56 14.51
N ALA A 320 -2.80 3.63 14.02
CA ALA A 320 -3.92 4.33 14.63
C ALA A 320 -5.24 3.88 13.96
N GLY A 321 -6.35 4.48 14.37
CA GLY A 321 -7.68 4.27 13.82
C GLY A 321 -8.66 3.81 14.89
N LYS A 322 -9.89 4.32 14.85
CA LYS A 322 -10.96 3.84 15.73
C LYS A 322 -11.57 2.55 15.20
N VAL A 323 -11.81 2.51 13.89
CA VAL A 323 -12.32 1.32 13.17
C VAL A 323 -11.51 1.12 11.90
N VAL A 324 -11.05 -0.11 11.69
CA VAL A 324 -10.49 -0.59 10.43
C VAL A 324 -11.31 -1.78 9.97
N GLU A 325 -12.07 -1.61 8.90
CA GLU A 325 -12.96 -2.64 8.38
C GLU A 325 -12.45 -3.16 7.03
N LEU A 326 -12.30 -4.48 6.94
CA LEU A 326 -11.79 -5.20 5.77
C LEU A 326 -12.85 -6.23 5.34
N LYS A 327 -13.52 -6.00 4.20
CA LYS A 327 -14.56 -6.91 3.69
C LYS A 327 -14.29 -7.36 2.26
N ASN A 328 -14.42 -8.66 1.98
CA ASN A 328 -14.16 -9.24 0.66
C ASN A 328 -12.76 -8.86 0.15
N ILE A 329 -11.72 -9.31 0.85
CA ILE A 329 -10.33 -8.92 0.59
C ILE A 329 -9.52 -10.12 0.14
N TYR A 330 -8.90 -10.00 -1.03
CA TYR A 330 -7.80 -10.86 -1.43
C TYR A 330 -6.46 -10.16 -1.15
N HIS A 331 -5.55 -10.85 -0.46
CA HIS A 331 -4.18 -10.38 -0.23
C HIS A 331 -3.15 -11.48 -0.47
N ARG A 332 -2.15 -11.20 -1.32
CA ARG A 332 -0.95 -12.01 -1.49
C ARG A 332 0.29 -11.15 -1.28
N ALA A 333 1.07 -11.42 -0.23
CA ALA A 333 2.22 -10.60 0.12
C ALA A 333 3.42 -10.84 -0.80
N ASN A 334 4.01 -12.04 -0.77
CA ASN A 334 5.20 -12.35 -1.58
C ASN A 334 4.83 -12.76 -3.02
N THR A 335 5.41 -12.06 -4.00
CA THR A 335 5.21 -12.36 -5.44
C THR A 335 6.54 -12.30 -6.20
N PRO A 336 6.74 -13.18 -7.19
CA PRO A 336 7.92 -13.09 -8.06
C PRO A 336 8.06 -11.75 -8.78
N SER A 337 6.95 -11.03 -9.03
CA SER A 337 6.99 -9.70 -9.63
C SER A 337 7.66 -8.68 -8.71
N LEU A 338 7.19 -8.56 -7.46
CA LEU A 338 7.77 -7.64 -6.50
C LEU A 338 9.24 -7.97 -6.20
N GLU A 339 9.59 -9.26 -6.08
CA GLU A 339 10.97 -9.71 -5.87
C GLU A 339 11.94 -9.28 -6.97
N ARG A 340 11.47 -9.12 -8.22
CA ARG A 340 12.30 -8.63 -9.34
C ARG A 340 12.44 -7.11 -9.35
N LYS A 341 11.55 -6.40 -8.67
CA LYS A 341 11.43 -4.93 -8.73
C LYS A 341 12.15 -4.22 -7.59
N VAL A 342 12.43 -4.90 -6.49
CA VAL A 342 13.18 -4.33 -5.36
C VAL A 342 14.64 -4.74 -5.38
N ASP A 343 15.51 -3.97 -4.72
CA ASP A 343 16.88 -4.40 -4.51
C ASP A 343 16.96 -5.58 -3.54
N LYS A 344 17.87 -6.52 -3.85
CA LYS A 344 18.29 -7.56 -2.91
C LYS A 344 18.97 -6.92 -1.72
N ARG A 345 18.67 -7.39 -0.52
CA ARG A 345 19.33 -6.90 0.70
C ARG A 345 20.66 -7.63 0.87
N ASP A 346 21.73 -6.86 1.09
CA ASP A 346 23.05 -7.42 1.44
C ASP A 346 23.04 -8.12 2.81
N ILE A 347 22.00 -7.92 3.63
CA ILE A 347 21.88 -8.43 4.99
C ILE A 347 20.49 -9.04 5.22
N GLY A 348 20.42 -10.37 5.32
CA GLY A 348 19.19 -11.11 5.65
C GLY A 348 18.28 -11.37 4.45
N PRO A 349 17.13 -12.07 4.63
CA PRO A 349 16.18 -12.29 3.55
C PRO A 349 15.73 -10.96 2.95
N ASP A 350 15.54 -10.95 1.63
CA ASP A 350 15.28 -9.73 0.82
C ASP A 350 14.10 -8.88 1.34
N PHE A 351 13.23 -9.47 2.17
CA PHE A 351 12.16 -8.77 2.87
C PHE A 351 12.05 -9.16 4.35
N HIS A 352 12.42 -8.21 5.21
CA HIS A 352 12.07 -8.24 6.63
C HIS A 352 10.72 -7.56 6.84
N GLY A 353 9.79 -8.30 7.45
CA GLY A 353 8.41 -7.89 7.65
C GLY A 353 7.60 -7.98 6.37
N ARG A 354 6.58 -8.84 6.38
CA ARG A 354 5.56 -8.98 5.34
C ARG A 354 4.36 -9.62 6.02
N PHE A 355 3.45 -8.76 6.44
CA PHE A 355 2.35 -9.11 7.34
C PHE A 355 1.02 -8.96 6.61
N PHE A 356 -0.06 -9.46 7.19
CA PHE A 356 -1.38 -9.03 6.77
C PHE A 356 -1.67 -7.64 7.34
N ILE A 357 -1.72 -7.54 8.67
CA ILE A 357 -1.80 -6.28 9.40
C ILE A 357 -0.56 -6.11 10.26
N ASN A 358 0.24 -5.10 9.92
CA ASN A 358 1.33 -4.64 10.76
C ASN A 358 0.82 -3.60 11.75
N ASN A 359 0.43 -4.05 12.93
CA ASN A 359 0.08 -3.18 14.03
C ASN A 359 1.34 -2.65 14.71
N LEU A 360 1.48 -1.33 14.83
CA LEU A 360 2.63 -0.64 15.43
C LEU A 360 2.30 0.08 16.74
N GLY A 361 1.20 -0.25 17.43
CA GLY A 361 0.80 0.44 18.67
C GLY A 361 0.14 1.81 18.42
N ASN A 362 -0.21 2.53 19.50
CA ASN A 362 -1.22 3.61 19.42
C ASN A 362 -0.59 4.95 19.10
N ARG A 363 -0.95 5.50 17.94
CA ARG A 363 -0.75 6.91 17.58
C ARG A 363 -2.08 7.67 17.42
N GLY A 364 -3.16 7.06 17.90
CA GLY A 364 -4.44 7.68 18.23
C GLY A 364 -4.66 7.74 19.74
N THR A 365 -5.89 8.01 20.15
CA THR A 365 -6.31 8.10 21.57
C THR A 365 -7.31 7.02 21.97
N THR A 366 -7.76 6.20 21.02
CA THR A 366 -8.77 5.16 21.24
C THR A 366 -8.24 3.77 20.94
N ASN A 367 -8.88 2.73 21.49
CA ASN A 367 -8.62 1.35 21.06
C ASN A 367 -9.17 1.14 19.65
N THR A 368 -8.44 0.40 18.83
CA THR A 368 -8.84 0.09 17.47
C THR A 368 -9.73 -1.15 17.42
N THR A 369 -10.88 -1.03 16.77
CA THR A 369 -11.68 -2.19 16.36
C THR A 369 -11.31 -2.58 14.93
N VAL A 370 -10.89 -3.81 14.74
CA VAL A 370 -10.62 -4.41 13.43
C VAL A 370 -11.72 -5.40 13.10
N ILE A 371 -12.41 -5.16 11.98
CA ILE A 371 -13.53 -5.98 11.51
C ILE A 371 -13.08 -6.66 10.23
N MET A 372 -13.16 -7.99 10.16
CA MET A 372 -12.75 -8.79 8.99
C MET A 372 -13.89 -9.70 8.54
N GLU A 373 -14.37 -9.53 7.31
CA GLU A 373 -15.39 -10.41 6.72
C GLU A 373 -14.98 -10.87 5.33
N ASN A 374 -14.96 -12.17 5.08
CA ASN A 374 -14.49 -12.76 3.82
C ASN A 374 -13.09 -12.26 3.43
N VAL A 375 -12.08 -12.68 4.19
CA VAL A 375 -10.70 -12.21 4.03
C VAL A 375 -9.79 -13.39 3.75
N LEU A 376 -9.04 -13.34 2.65
CA LEU A 376 -7.96 -14.27 2.34
C LEU A 376 -6.63 -13.52 2.33
N SER A 377 -5.68 -13.95 3.17
CA SER A 377 -4.31 -13.44 3.16
C SER A 377 -3.28 -14.56 3.06
N ARG A 378 -2.35 -14.45 2.11
CA ARG A 378 -1.36 -15.50 1.84
C ARG A 378 0.07 -15.04 1.58
N ASP A 379 0.98 -16.01 1.70
CA ASP A 379 2.39 -15.93 1.30
C ASP A 379 3.19 -14.85 2.06
N MET A 380 2.97 -14.78 3.37
CA MET A 380 3.62 -13.83 4.29
C MET A 380 4.95 -14.40 4.81
N ALA A 381 5.94 -13.52 5.04
CA ALA A 381 7.26 -13.95 5.49
C ALA A 381 7.37 -14.07 7.02
N ASP A 382 6.45 -13.43 7.74
CA ASP A 382 6.44 -13.26 9.20
C ASP A 382 5.03 -13.57 9.76
N TYR A 383 4.63 -13.02 10.91
CA TYR A 383 3.24 -13.11 11.39
C TYR A 383 2.21 -12.52 10.41
N ALA A 384 0.96 -12.96 10.53
CA ALA A 384 -0.16 -12.37 9.80
C ALA A 384 -0.73 -11.16 10.55
N PHE A 385 -1.07 -11.32 11.83
CA PHE A 385 -1.67 -10.26 12.64
C PHE A 385 -1.08 -10.23 14.05
N GLN A 386 -0.74 -9.04 14.53
CA GLN A 386 -0.27 -8.87 15.91
C GLN A 386 -1.03 -7.78 16.65
N ALA A 387 -1.18 -7.95 17.96
CA ALA A 387 -1.47 -6.87 18.88
C ALA A 387 -0.14 -6.42 19.50
N GLN A 388 0.30 -5.21 19.17
CA GLN A 388 1.59 -4.70 19.63
C GLN A 388 1.41 -3.63 20.71
N SER A 389 2.24 -3.73 21.75
CA SER A 389 2.42 -2.69 22.76
C SER A 389 2.94 -1.39 22.14
N GLU A 390 2.94 -0.31 22.91
CA GLU A 390 3.37 1.02 22.47
C GLU A 390 4.62 1.09 21.58
N ILE A 391 4.47 1.72 20.42
CA ILE A 391 5.53 2.52 19.80
C ILE A 391 5.12 3.99 19.95
N GLY A 392 5.12 4.52 21.18
CA GLY A 392 4.51 5.81 21.49
C GLY A 392 4.14 6.00 22.97
N ASN A 393 2.96 6.59 23.24
CA ASN A 393 2.45 6.96 24.58
C ASN A 393 1.09 6.30 24.97
N GLY A 394 0.69 5.15 24.41
CA GLY A 394 -0.47 4.37 24.91
C GLY A 394 -0.57 2.92 24.35
N PRO A 395 -0.86 1.88 25.15
CA PRO A 395 -0.92 0.50 24.64
C PRO A 395 -2.10 0.37 23.66
N MET A 396 -1.94 -0.36 22.54
CA MET A 396 -3.09 -0.74 21.72
C MET A 396 -3.56 -2.12 22.10
N ASN A 397 -4.64 -2.12 22.87
CA ASN A 397 -5.52 -3.25 22.82
C ASN A 397 -6.32 -3.20 21.52
N VAL A 398 -6.37 -4.33 20.82
CA VAL A 398 -7.17 -4.49 19.61
C VAL A 398 -8.47 -5.21 19.97
N ILE A 399 -9.60 -4.74 19.44
CA ILE A 399 -10.82 -5.53 19.38
C ILE A 399 -10.85 -6.15 17.98
N TRP A 400 -10.94 -7.47 17.88
CA TRP A 400 -10.94 -8.17 16.60
C TRP A 400 -12.25 -8.94 16.45
N THR A 401 -13.05 -8.55 15.46
CA THR A 401 -14.31 -9.23 15.13
C THR A 401 -14.33 -9.65 13.68
N GLY A 402 -15.09 -10.70 13.36
CA GLY A 402 -15.12 -11.16 11.98
C GLY A 402 -15.67 -12.56 11.70
N ASP A 403 -15.69 -12.89 10.42
CA ASP A 403 -16.19 -14.15 9.89
C ASP A 403 -15.52 -14.48 8.54
N MET A 404 -15.36 -15.78 8.26
CA MET A 404 -14.75 -16.29 7.02
C MET A 404 -13.37 -15.69 6.75
N ILE A 405 -12.43 -15.93 7.66
CA ILE A 405 -11.05 -15.48 7.55
C ILE A 405 -10.14 -16.66 7.25
N GLU A 406 -9.35 -16.56 6.18
CA GLU A 406 -8.33 -17.53 5.79
C GLU A 406 -6.94 -16.88 5.77
N ILE A 407 -6.03 -17.48 6.53
CA ILE A 407 -4.61 -17.12 6.57
C ILE A 407 -3.79 -18.33 6.12
N TYR A 408 -3.01 -18.16 5.07
CA TYR A 408 -2.32 -19.26 4.40
C TYR A 408 -0.84 -18.95 4.17
N ASN A 409 0.03 -19.94 4.40
CA ASN A 409 1.45 -19.86 4.05
C ASN A 409 2.17 -18.62 4.62
N THR A 410 2.11 -18.47 5.95
CA THR A 410 2.77 -17.38 6.70
C THR A 410 4.05 -17.85 7.40
N ASN A 411 4.80 -16.94 8.01
CA ASN A 411 6.02 -17.22 8.78
C ASN A 411 7.10 -17.97 7.98
N ARG A 412 7.18 -17.72 6.66
CA ARG A 412 8.10 -18.42 5.76
C ARG A 412 9.58 -18.17 6.06
N ALA A 413 9.91 -17.08 6.78
CA ALA A 413 11.29 -16.71 7.08
C ALA A 413 11.57 -16.63 8.59
N ARG A 414 10.61 -16.15 9.40
CA ARG A 414 10.79 -15.80 10.82
C ARG A 414 9.46 -15.87 11.61
N ASP A 415 9.58 -15.63 12.91
CA ASP A 415 8.55 -15.56 13.94
C ASP A 415 7.90 -16.89 14.36
N ASP A 416 7.60 -16.99 15.66
CA ASP A 416 7.15 -18.23 16.31
C ASP A 416 5.62 -18.45 16.24
N ALA A 417 4.87 -17.44 15.78
CA ALA A 417 3.41 -17.50 15.70
C ALA A 417 2.82 -16.71 14.52
N VAL A 418 1.67 -17.18 14.02
CA VAL A 418 0.88 -16.53 12.96
C VAL A 418 0.09 -15.34 13.49
N ILE A 419 -0.54 -15.51 14.65
CA ILE A 419 -1.30 -14.49 15.38
C ILE A 419 -0.70 -14.36 16.76
N ARG A 420 -0.32 -13.14 17.17
CA ARG A 420 0.42 -12.97 18.42
C ARG A 420 0.13 -11.68 19.17
N ASP A 421 0.36 -11.76 20.47
CA ASP A 421 0.64 -10.61 21.31
C ASP A 421 2.11 -10.22 21.18
N HIS A 422 2.41 -8.95 21.41
CA HIS A 422 3.78 -8.45 21.43
C HIS A 422 3.96 -7.36 22.48
N GLY A 423 4.88 -7.59 23.41
CA GLY A 423 5.03 -6.75 24.59
C GLY A 423 3.78 -6.83 25.47
N GLU A 424 3.30 -5.69 25.96
CA GLU A 424 2.03 -5.57 26.69
C GLU A 424 0.78 -5.41 25.79
N GLY A 425 0.92 -5.50 24.47
CA GLY A 425 -0.19 -5.38 23.53
C GLY A 425 -0.98 -6.69 23.45
N ARG A 426 -2.32 -6.60 23.43
CA ARG A 426 -3.20 -7.77 23.41
C ARG A 426 -4.47 -7.54 22.59
N PHE A 427 -5.11 -8.63 22.19
CA PHE A 427 -6.49 -8.61 21.72
C PHE A 427 -7.43 -8.56 22.92
N SER A 428 -7.96 -7.37 23.23
CA SER A 428 -8.89 -7.17 24.35
C SER A 428 -10.23 -7.88 24.19
N ASN A 429 -10.61 -8.21 22.96
CA ASN A 429 -11.77 -9.05 22.68
C ASN A 429 -11.63 -9.61 21.28
N ILE A 430 -11.57 -10.93 21.17
CA ILE A 430 -11.70 -11.68 19.92
C ILE A 430 -13.14 -12.18 19.83
N ASP A 431 -13.83 -11.92 18.72
CA ASP A 431 -15.18 -12.43 18.45
C ASP A 431 -15.25 -12.86 16.98
N ILE A 432 -14.88 -14.12 16.73
CA ILE A 432 -14.72 -14.66 15.38
C ILE A 432 -15.61 -15.89 15.18
N SER A 433 -16.47 -15.84 14.16
CA SER A 433 -17.30 -17.01 13.82
C SER A 433 -16.48 -18.12 13.14
N ARG A 434 -15.69 -17.79 12.12
CA ARG A 434 -14.92 -18.77 11.34
C ARG A 434 -13.52 -18.26 10.99
N LEU A 435 -12.50 -18.96 11.48
CA LEU A 435 -11.08 -18.68 11.23
C LEU A 435 -10.34 -19.94 10.78
N SER A 436 -9.52 -19.79 9.74
CA SER A 436 -8.69 -20.86 9.20
C SER A 436 -7.23 -20.41 9.06
N VAL A 437 -6.29 -21.21 9.57
CA VAL A 437 -4.83 -20.93 9.52
C VAL A 437 -4.06 -22.16 9.04
N HIS A 438 -3.40 -22.08 7.88
CA HIS A 438 -2.87 -23.26 7.20
C HIS A 438 -1.48 -23.07 6.60
N SER A 439 -0.76 -24.20 6.46
CA SER A 439 0.54 -24.31 5.78
C SER A 439 1.57 -23.29 6.25
N SER A 440 1.63 -23.03 7.55
CA SER A 440 2.42 -21.96 8.15
C SER A 440 3.56 -22.54 8.99
N ASN A 441 4.78 -22.04 8.81
CA ASN A 441 5.96 -22.55 9.51
C ASN A 441 6.13 -21.91 10.91
N ALA A 442 5.05 -21.94 11.70
CA ALA A 442 4.96 -21.39 13.04
C ALA A 442 3.78 -22.02 13.79
N LYS A 443 3.66 -21.76 15.09
CA LYS A 443 2.42 -22.04 15.83
C LYS A 443 1.32 -21.10 15.34
N VAL A 444 0.06 -21.47 15.54
CA VAL A 444 -1.04 -20.55 15.21
C VAL A 444 -1.00 -19.33 16.12
N PHE A 445 -1.00 -19.57 17.44
CA PHE A 445 -1.17 -18.53 18.45
C PHE A 445 0.04 -18.43 19.39
N MET A 446 0.31 -17.18 19.78
CA MET A 446 1.12 -16.83 20.94
C MET A 446 0.45 -15.64 21.62
N LEU A 447 -0.59 -15.96 22.38
CA LEU A 447 -1.46 -15.02 23.06
C LEU A 447 -1.27 -15.20 24.57
N ASP A 448 -0.91 -14.14 25.27
CA ASP A 448 -0.63 -14.20 26.71
C ASP A 448 -1.88 -13.83 27.51
N ASP A 449 -2.36 -12.59 27.34
CA ASP A 449 -3.49 -12.00 28.07
C ASP A 449 -4.67 -11.64 27.14
N SER A 450 -4.68 -12.18 25.92
CA SER A 450 -5.81 -11.99 25.00
C SER A 450 -7.01 -12.83 25.41
N GLN A 451 -8.20 -12.30 25.17
CA GLN A 451 -9.47 -12.91 25.59
C GLN A 451 -10.52 -12.84 24.48
N GLY A 452 -11.51 -13.73 24.56
CA GLY A 452 -12.65 -13.74 23.65
C GLY A 452 -13.03 -15.15 23.21
N ASP A 453 -13.69 -15.25 22.07
CA ASP A 453 -14.24 -16.49 21.55
C ASP A 453 -13.99 -16.63 20.04
N ILE A 454 -13.63 -17.85 19.63
CA ILE A 454 -13.64 -18.30 18.24
C ILE A 454 -14.61 -19.47 18.15
N GLU A 455 -15.69 -19.30 17.36
CA GLU A 455 -16.75 -20.30 17.27
C GLU A 455 -16.27 -21.55 16.53
N THR A 456 -15.72 -21.39 15.32
CA THR A 456 -15.15 -22.50 14.55
C THR A 456 -13.75 -22.15 14.06
N PHE A 457 -12.79 -23.00 14.40
CA PHE A 457 -11.38 -22.84 14.06
C PHE A 457 -10.82 -24.06 13.32
N SER A 458 -10.25 -23.85 12.14
CA SER A 458 -9.55 -24.88 11.37
C SER A 458 -8.07 -24.54 11.26
N TYR A 459 -7.20 -25.53 11.43
CA TYR A 459 -5.77 -25.34 11.19
C TYR A 459 -5.09 -26.63 10.76
N SER A 460 -4.14 -26.52 9.82
CA SER A 460 -3.36 -27.67 9.34
C SER A 460 -1.97 -27.24 8.90
N ASP A 461 -1.04 -28.20 8.89
CA ASP A 461 0.35 -27.96 8.43
C ASP A 461 1.00 -26.74 9.11
N THR A 462 0.82 -26.66 10.44
CA THR A 462 1.47 -25.69 11.34
C THR A 462 2.27 -26.42 12.42
N ASP A 463 3.10 -25.69 13.19
CA ASP A 463 3.86 -26.23 14.33
C ASP A 463 2.97 -26.50 15.58
N GLY A 464 1.66 -26.50 15.38
CA GLY A 464 0.65 -26.70 16.42
C GLY A 464 -0.14 -25.43 16.74
N LEU A 465 -1.06 -25.56 17.68
CA LEU A 465 -1.93 -24.45 18.08
C LEU A 465 -1.15 -23.32 18.77
N GLY A 466 -0.18 -23.66 19.63
CA GLY A 466 0.50 -22.69 20.48
C GLY A 466 -0.34 -22.27 21.69
N ASP A 467 -0.08 -21.08 22.22
CA ASP A 467 -0.80 -20.53 23.36
C ASP A 467 -1.89 -19.57 22.87
N ALA A 468 -3.15 -19.87 23.23
CA ALA A 468 -4.30 -19.08 22.84
C ALA A 468 -4.75 -18.10 23.95
N GLY A 469 -4.04 -18.03 25.08
CA GLY A 469 -4.42 -17.20 26.22
C GLY A 469 -5.79 -17.60 26.77
N ASP A 470 -6.61 -16.60 27.11
CA ASP A 470 -7.99 -16.77 27.60
C ASP A 470 -9.04 -16.80 26.47
N VAL A 471 -8.62 -17.13 25.24
CA VAL A 471 -9.52 -17.24 24.09
C VAL A 471 -10.16 -18.63 24.05
N SER A 472 -11.49 -18.70 24.16
CA SER A 472 -12.22 -19.97 24.01
C SER A 472 -12.32 -20.34 22.54
N ILE A 473 -12.00 -21.58 22.19
CA ILE A 473 -12.23 -22.13 20.85
C ILE A 473 -13.30 -23.22 20.96
N ASN A 474 -14.51 -22.92 20.49
CA ASN A 474 -15.68 -23.77 20.71
C ASN A 474 -15.60 -25.06 19.90
N VAL A 475 -15.26 -24.95 18.61
CA VAL A 475 -15.03 -26.07 17.71
C VAL A 475 -13.66 -25.90 17.09
N SER A 476 -12.77 -26.88 17.31
CA SER A 476 -11.50 -26.96 16.59
C SER A 476 -11.32 -28.34 15.99
N ASP A 477 -10.85 -28.38 14.75
CA ASP A 477 -10.47 -29.63 14.08
C ASP A 477 -9.21 -29.38 13.23
N ARG A 478 -8.19 -30.20 13.47
CA ARG A 478 -6.91 -30.16 12.76
C ARG A 478 -7.03 -30.67 11.31
N SER A 479 -8.19 -31.22 10.94
CA SER A 479 -8.47 -31.85 9.65
C SER A 479 -9.71 -31.31 8.93
N GLN A 480 -10.31 -30.23 9.44
CA GLN A 480 -11.45 -29.58 8.78
C GLN A 480 -11.04 -28.92 7.46
N GLU A 481 -11.96 -28.90 6.51
CA GLU A 481 -11.79 -28.22 5.24
C GLU A 481 -11.55 -26.71 5.45
N LEU A 482 -10.68 -26.13 4.61
CA LEU A 482 -10.38 -24.70 4.60
C LEU A 482 -11.66 -23.87 4.49
N PHE A 483 -11.79 -22.82 5.31
CA PHE A 483 -12.86 -21.84 5.11
C PHE A 483 -12.49 -20.95 3.93
N ARG A 484 -12.99 -21.28 2.74
CA ARG A 484 -12.68 -20.54 1.52
C ARG A 484 -13.53 -19.27 1.44
N PRO A 485 -12.97 -18.08 1.68
CA PRO A 485 -13.72 -16.84 1.63
C PRO A 485 -14.05 -16.49 0.18
N THR A 486 -15.20 -15.86 -0.07
CA THR A 486 -15.49 -15.28 -1.38
C THR A 486 -14.79 -13.94 -1.49
N VAL A 487 -13.74 -13.88 -2.32
CA VAL A 487 -12.87 -12.70 -2.48
C VAL A 487 -12.80 -12.29 -3.95
N PRO A 488 -12.58 -11.00 -4.25
CA PRO A 488 -12.50 -10.54 -5.63
C PRO A 488 -11.29 -11.14 -6.34
N THR A 489 -11.45 -11.33 -7.64
CA THR A 489 -10.38 -11.57 -8.59
C THR A 489 -9.85 -10.24 -9.13
N ILE A 490 -8.64 -10.25 -9.69
CA ILE A 490 -8.04 -9.06 -10.30
C ILE A 490 -8.91 -8.43 -11.39
N GLY A 491 -9.69 -9.23 -12.14
CA GLY A 491 -10.55 -8.75 -13.22
C GLY A 491 -11.87 -8.10 -12.77
N GLU A 492 -12.23 -8.20 -11.48
CA GLU A 492 -13.47 -7.65 -10.93
C GLU A 492 -13.28 -6.26 -10.31
N VAL A 493 -12.03 -5.80 -10.17
CA VAL A 493 -11.68 -4.58 -9.43
C VAL A 493 -10.62 -3.75 -10.16
N GLY A 494 -10.57 -2.46 -9.84
CA GLY A 494 -9.63 -1.51 -10.45
C GLY A 494 -9.97 -1.14 -11.90
N VAL A 495 -8.98 -0.54 -12.57
CA VAL A 495 -9.02 -0.07 -13.97
C VAL A 495 -7.71 -0.39 -14.72
N GLY A 496 -7.77 -0.40 -16.05
CA GLY A 496 -6.65 -0.61 -16.97
C GLY A 496 -6.51 -2.07 -17.45
N PRO A 497 -5.70 -2.35 -18.48
CA PRO A 497 -5.37 -3.71 -18.88
C PRO A 497 -4.49 -4.34 -17.80
N LEU A 498 -5.13 -5.01 -16.85
CA LEU A 498 -4.47 -5.81 -15.83
C LEU A 498 -3.97 -7.09 -16.54
N ASP A 499 -2.65 -7.36 -16.57
CA ASP A 499 -2.13 -8.57 -17.23
C ASP A 499 -2.69 -9.82 -16.51
N PRO A 500 -3.51 -10.66 -17.20
CA PRO A 500 -4.10 -11.85 -16.58
C PRO A 500 -3.06 -12.90 -16.20
N ARG A 501 -1.85 -12.84 -16.79
CA ARG A 501 -0.78 -13.83 -16.57
C ARG A 501 0.01 -13.60 -15.30
N GLU A 502 -0.28 -12.52 -14.58
CA GLU A 502 0.24 -12.33 -13.23
C GLU A 502 -0.70 -12.85 -12.13
N GLY A 503 -1.90 -13.35 -12.49
CA GLY A 503 -2.87 -14.02 -11.60
C GLY A 503 -2.21 -14.99 -10.62
#